data_AF-A0A359MN27-F1
#
_entry.id   AF-A0A359MN27-F1
#
_cell.length_a   1.000
_cell.length_b   1.000
_cell.length_c   1.000
_cell.angle_alpha   90.00
_cell.angle_beta   90.00
_cell.angle_gamma   90.00
#
_symmetry.space_group_name_H-M   'P 1'
#
loop_
_entity.id
_entity.type
_entity.pdbx_description
1 polymer ?
#
loop_
_entity_poly.entity_id
_entity_poly.type
_entity_poly.pdbx_seq_one_letter_code
_entity_poly.pdbx_strand_id
1 'polypeptide(L)'
;MRKIVIMIIFVFALSACENQENVFPDFNFTAAYFPYQYPVRTLILGDYIYDNSNDNEHRFLISAGFGGVYANTKDRVLNIQVDESLCKNVRFGSTSNAVQPMPSNYYTLSSSDKLTIPAGKFNGSIAVQLSEEFFNDPSAIQLNYVIPLRIVGSNDVDSILRGKPAVNNPDPRISSHWDVVPRDFTLFAVKFVNPYHGTYLHRGKSILKDAANNILETNIYRTRHIVDNELWSLGTSGKNQVTVKGNIHSSSITGELNLVLDFADNGECTVKEGK
;
A
#
# COMPACT_ATOMS: atom_id res chain seq x y z
N MET A 1 -19.58 -69.03 1.07
CA MET A 1 -19.38 -68.31 2.34
C MET A 1 -17.98 -67.73 2.48
N ARG A 2 -16.90 -68.53 2.37
CA ARG A 2 -15.50 -68.04 2.51
C ARG A 2 -15.10 -66.88 1.57
N LYS A 3 -15.58 -66.87 0.31
CA LYS A 3 -15.32 -65.79 -0.65
C LYS A 3 -16.03 -64.46 -0.31
N ILE A 4 -17.22 -64.53 0.30
CA ILE A 4 -17.99 -63.35 0.72
C ILE A 4 -17.33 -62.69 1.93
N VAL A 5 -16.81 -63.49 2.87
CA VAL A 5 -16.07 -63.00 4.04
C VAL A 5 -14.79 -62.26 3.63
N ILE A 6 -14.04 -62.79 2.66
CA ILE A 6 -12.82 -62.15 2.15
C ILE A 6 -13.12 -60.81 1.47
N MET A 7 -14.22 -60.73 0.71
CA MET A 7 -14.64 -59.51 0.03
C MET A 7 -15.08 -58.42 1.01
N ILE A 8 -15.76 -58.79 2.11
CA ILE A 8 -16.14 -57.85 3.18
C ILE A 8 -14.91 -57.32 3.92
N ILE A 9 -13.92 -58.17 4.22
CA ILE A 9 -12.67 -57.76 4.87
C ILE A 9 -11.91 -56.75 4.02
N PHE A 10 -11.89 -56.93 2.69
CA PHE A 10 -11.20 -56.02 1.78
C PHE A 10 -11.86 -54.63 1.69
N VAL A 11 -13.20 -54.55 1.82
CA VAL A 11 -13.93 -53.27 1.84
C VAL A 11 -13.67 -52.50 3.13
N PHE A 12 -13.61 -53.16 4.28
CA PHE A 12 -13.27 -52.52 5.57
C PHE A 12 -11.79 -52.09 5.66
N ALA A 13 -10.89 -52.77 4.96
CA ALA A 13 -9.48 -52.37 4.89
C ALA A 13 -9.26 -51.08 4.07
N LEU A 14 -10.15 -50.77 3.13
CA LEU A 14 -10.07 -49.55 2.30
C LEU A 14 -10.63 -48.30 2.99
N SER A 15 -11.53 -48.45 3.97
CA SER A 15 -12.08 -47.33 4.77
C SER A 15 -11.27 -46.99 6.02
N ALA A 16 -10.27 -47.80 6.38
CA ALA A 16 -9.37 -47.55 7.51
C ALA A 16 -8.18 -46.62 7.17
N CYS A 17 -8.09 -46.14 5.92
CA CYS A 17 -7.01 -45.28 5.42
C CYS A 17 -7.45 -43.83 5.13
N GLU A 18 -8.54 -43.34 5.74
CA GLU A 18 -8.75 -41.90 5.84
C GLU A 18 -8.09 -41.41 7.13
N ASN A 19 -7.07 -40.57 7.00
CA ASN A 19 -6.57 -39.80 8.13
C ASN A 19 -7.70 -38.89 8.59
N GLN A 20 -8.30 -39.19 9.74
CA GLN A 20 -9.30 -38.34 10.36
C GLN A 20 -8.72 -36.93 10.50
N GLU A 21 -9.42 -35.90 10.02
CA GLU A 21 -8.96 -34.52 10.21
C GLU A 21 -8.74 -34.28 11.71
N ASN A 22 -7.55 -33.85 12.08
CA ASN A 22 -7.24 -33.55 13.47
C ASN A 22 -8.06 -32.33 13.89
N VAL A 23 -9.18 -32.56 14.57
CA VAL A 23 -10.00 -31.51 15.17
C VAL A 23 -9.35 -31.11 16.48
N PHE A 24 -8.64 -29.98 16.47
CA PHE A 24 -8.13 -29.36 17.69
C PHE A 24 -9.22 -28.46 18.28
N PRO A 25 -9.39 -28.44 19.62
CA PRO A 25 -10.28 -27.48 20.25
C PRO A 25 -9.75 -26.06 20.07
N ASP A 26 -10.65 -25.10 19.99
CA ASP A 26 -10.31 -23.67 20.00
C ASP A 26 -9.42 -23.33 21.21
N PHE A 27 -8.64 -22.26 21.08
CA PHE A 27 -7.90 -21.73 22.21
C PHE A 27 -8.89 -21.09 23.20
N ASN A 28 -8.51 -21.06 24.48
CA ASN A 28 -9.41 -20.58 25.53
C ASN A 28 -9.79 -19.09 25.39
N PHE A 29 -9.01 -18.31 24.64
CA PHE A 29 -9.18 -16.87 24.54
C PHE A 29 -8.98 -16.36 23.11
N THR A 30 -9.82 -15.42 22.73
CA THR A 30 -9.72 -14.66 21.48
C THR A 30 -9.01 -13.32 21.69
N ALA A 31 -8.29 -12.89 20.66
CA ALA A 31 -7.62 -11.60 20.68
C ALA A 31 -7.68 -10.90 19.32
N ALA A 32 -8.00 -9.61 19.30
CA ALA A 32 -7.99 -8.78 18.10
C ALA A 32 -6.77 -7.84 18.04
N TYR A 33 -6.36 -7.50 16.81
CA TYR A 33 -5.15 -6.71 16.54
C TYR A 33 -5.12 -6.13 15.12
N PHE A 34 -4.31 -5.08 14.92
CA PHE A 34 -3.83 -4.69 13.60
C PHE A 34 -2.58 -5.52 13.25
N PRO A 35 -2.52 -6.21 12.09
CA PRO A 35 -1.40 -7.07 11.73
C PRO A 35 -0.10 -6.30 11.46
N TYR A 36 -0.21 -5.03 11.04
CA TYR A 36 0.92 -4.17 10.71
C TYR A 36 0.76 -2.82 11.41
N GLN A 37 1.80 -2.38 12.12
CA GLN A 37 1.79 -1.12 12.87
C GLN A 37 2.24 0.09 12.03
N TYR A 38 3.05 -0.12 10.98
CA TYR A 38 3.62 0.95 10.14
C TYR A 38 3.58 0.64 8.64
N PRO A 39 2.43 0.25 8.06
CA PRO A 39 2.35 -0.02 6.64
C PRO A 39 2.44 1.29 5.82
N VAL A 40 3.00 1.18 4.60
CA VAL A 40 3.00 2.24 3.59
C VAL A 40 2.14 1.78 2.42
N ARG A 41 1.05 2.49 2.16
CA ARG A 41 0.20 2.30 1.00
C ARG A 41 0.54 3.32 -0.07
N THR A 42 0.98 2.83 -1.22
CA THR A 42 1.06 3.62 -2.44
C THR A 42 -0.16 3.28 -3.28
N LEU A 43 -1.01 4.26 -3.57
CA LEU A 43 -2.03 4.13 -4.60
C LEU A 43 -1.35 4.24 -5.97
N ILE A 44 -1.59 3.25 -6.83
CA ILE A 44 -1.09 3.22 -8.19
C ILE A 44 -2.26 3.58 -9.10
N LEU A 45 -2.32 4.84 -9.51
CA LEU A 45 -3.38 5.33 -10.40
C LEU A 45 -3.08 4.95 -11.85
N GLY A 46 -4.12 4.73 -12.64
CA GLY A 46 -4.01 4.36 -14.05
C GLY A 46 -3.93 2.85 -14.26
N ASP A 47 -3.30 2.45 -15.37
CA ASP A 47 -3.16 1.05 -15.72
C ASP A 47 -2.04 0.37 -14.91
N TYR A 48 -2.35 -0.79 -14.36
CA TYR A 48 -1.39 -1.60 -13.62
C TYR A 48 -1.53 -3.08 -13.95
N ILE A 49 -0.43 -3.83 -13.78
CA ILE A 49 -0.39 -5.27 -14.12
C ILE A 49 -1.19 -6.15 -13.15
N TYR A 50 -1.56 -5.62 -11.99
CA TYR A 50 -2.43 -6.25 -11.00
C TYR A 50 -3.69 -5.42 -10.82
N ASP A 51 -4.75 -6.03 -10.26
CA ASP A 51 -5.99 -5.31 -9.94
C ASP A 51 -5.72 -4.15 -8.98
N ASN A 52 -5.91 -2.94 -9.50
CA ASN A 52 -5.84 -1.67 -8.79
C ASN A 52 -7.17 -0.90 -8.88
N SER A 53 -8.30 -1.61 -9.04
CA SER A 53 -9.63 -0.98 -9.15
C SER A 53 -9.92 -0.06 -7.97
N ASN A 54 -9.54 -0.48 -6.76
CA ASN A 54 -9.64 0.36 -5.56
C ASN A 54 -8.80 1.64 -5.69
N ASP A 55 -7.56 1.54 -6.16
CA ASP A 55 -6.66 2.69 -6.32
C ASP A 55 -7.26 3.70 -7.30
N ASN A 56 -7.80 3.22 -8.44
CA ASN A 56 -8.47 4.02 -9.45
C ASN A 56 -9.80 4.63 -8.97
N GLU A 57 -10.45 4.01 -7.98
CA GLU A 57 -11.61 4.55 -7.26
C GLU A 57 -11.19 5.43 -6.06
N HIS A 58 -9.89 5.74 -5.93
CA HIS A 58 -9.33 6.52 -4.83
C HIS A 58 -9.62 5.93 -3.45
N ARG A 59 -9.67 4.60 -3.37
CA ARG A 59 -10.10 3.83 -2.21
C ARG A 59 -9.02 2.83 -1.79
N PHE A 60 -8.98 2.51 -0.49
CA PHE A 60 -8.23 1.37 0.01
C PHE A 60 -8.82 0.86 1.32
N LEU A 61 -8.28 -0.26 1.83
CA LEU A 61 -8.75 -0.91 3.04
C LEU A 61 -7.67 -0.86 4.13
N ILE A 62 -8.07 -0.55 5.36
CA ILE A 62 -7.26 -0.80 6.55
C ILE A 62 -7.88 -1.98 7.30
N SER A 63 -7.12 -3.05 7.52
CA SER A 63 -7.65 -4.31 8.04
C SER A 63 -7.16 -4.61 9.44
N ALA A 64 -8.05 -5.13 10.27
CA ALA A 64 -7.72 -5.76 11.55
C ALA A 64 -8.04 -7.26 11.48
N GLY A 65 -7.36 -8.04 12.32
CA GLY A 65 -7.57 -9.47 12.44
C GLY A 65 -7.90 -9.86 13.87
N PHE A 66 -8.38 -11.09 14.04
CA PHE A 66 -8.45 -11.73 15.34
C PHE A 66 -8.00 -13.19 15.27
N GLY A 67 -7.63 -13.76 16.41
CA GLY A 67 -7.26 -15.16 16.53
C GLY A 67 -7.77 -15.77 17.82
N GLY A 68 -7.45 -17.04 18.05
CA GLY A 68 -7.86 -17.83 19.22
C GLY A 68 -8.92 -18.89 18.93
N VAL A 69 -9.46 -18.95 17.72
CA VAL A 69 -10.45 -19.95 17.29
C VAL A 69 -10.10 -20.50 15.91
N TYR A 70 -10.55 -21.72 15.62
CA TYR A 70 -10.48 -22.35 14.29
C TYR A 70 -11.64 -21.95 13.39
N ALA A 71 -12.76 -21.51 13.96
CA ALA A 71 -13.91 -21.02 13.21
C ALA A 71 -14.45 -19.71 13.79
N ASN A 72 -14.65 -18.70 12.94
CA ASN A 72 -15.38 -17.51 13.34
C ASN A 72 -16.88 -17.69 13.09
N THR A 73 -17.66 -18.01 14.13
CA THR A 73 -19.09 -18.32 13.98
C THR A 73 -20.02 -17.10 14.06
N LYS A 74 -19.49 -15.92 14.35
CA LYS A 74 -20.26 -14.66 14.44
C LYS A 74 -19.44 -13.47 13.99
N ASP A 75 -20.09 -12.35 13.70
CA ASP A 75 -19.41 -11.09 13.49
C ASP A 75 -18.67 -10.67 14.77
N ARG A 76 -17.46 -10.10 14.60
CA ARG A 76 -16.69 -9.50 15.69
C ARG A 76 -16.59 -8.01 15.46
N VAL A 77 -17.19 -7.21 16.33
CA VAL A 77 -17.16 -5.75 16.21
C VAL A 77 -16.05 -5.18 17.09
N LEU A 78 -15.07 -4.56 16.46
CA LEU A 78 -13.99 -3.84 17.13
C LEU A 78 -14.34 -2.36 17.21
N ASN A 79 -14.27 -1.77 18.39
CA ASN A 79 -14.36 -0.34 18.59
C ASN A 79 -12.99 0.27 18.25
N ILE A 80 -12.98 1.24 17.34
CA ILE A 80 -11.78 1.92 16.87
C ILE A 80 -11.90 3.43 17.06
N GLN A 81 -10.77 4.12 17.01
CA GLN A 81 -10.73 5.58 16.94
C GLN A 81 -9.54 6.03 16.10
N VAL A 82 -9.65 7.24 15.54
CA VAL A 82 -8.48 7.97 15.04
C VAL A 82 -7.69 8.51 16.23
N ASP A 83 -6.40 8.19 16.32
CA ASP A 83 -5.53 8.59 17.43
C ASP A 83 -4.30 9.36 16.93
N GLU A 84 -4.49 10.65 16.64
CA GLU A 84 -3.43 11.53 16.11
C GLU A 84 -2.22 11.69 17.05
N SER A 85 -2.38 11.37 18.35
CA SER A 85 -1.27 11.41 19.30
C SER A 85 -0.15 10.44 18.92
N LEU A 86 -0.47 9.37 18.18
CA LEU A 86 0.49 8.41 17.62
C LEU A 86 1.44 9.05 16.59
N CYS A 87 1.11 10.18 15.99
CA CYS A 87 1.97 10.90 15.04
C CYS A 87 2.96 11.85 15.74
N LYS A 88 2.77 12.16 17.03
CA LYS A 88 3.58 13.16 17.75
C LYS A 88 5.04 12.73 17.87
N ASN A 89 5.95 13.59 17.45
CA ASN A 89 7.41 13.37 17.51
C ASN A 89 7.89 12.10 16.76
N VAL A 90 7.19 11.70 15.69
CA VAL A 90 7.60 10.58 14.83
C VAL A 90 8.15 11.11 13.52
N ARG A 91 9.15 10.42 12.98
CA ARG A 91 9.71 10.68 11.65
C ARG A 91 9.77 9.39 10.85
N PHE A 92 9.62 9.51 9.54
CA PHE A 92 9.88 8.40 8.63
C PHE A 92 11.37 8.07 8.60
N GLY A 93 11.72 6.81 8.82
CA GLY A 93 13.13 6.40 8.87
C GLY A 93 13.88 6.60 7.53
N SER A 94 13.18 6.51 6.40
CA SER A 94 13.80 6.62 5.06
C SER A 94 14.00 8.05 4.58
N THR A 95 13.15 9.00 4.98
CA THR A 95 13.20 10.40 4.50
C THR A 95 13.49 11.41 5.60
N SER A 96 13.44 11.01 6.87
CA SER A 96 13.44 11.90 8.03
C SER A 96 12.29 12.93 8.09
N ASN A 97 11.34 12.88 7.17
CA ASN A 97 10.14 13.72 7.21
C ASN A 97 9.35 13.45 8.49
N ALA A 98 8.76 14.50 9.06
CA ALA A 98 7.86 14.34 10.19
C ALA A 98 6.59 13.62 9.74
N VAL A 99 6.14 12.65 10.53
CA VAL A 99 4.85 12.01 10.30
C VAL A 99 3.74 12.99 10.65
N GLN A 100 2.85 13.27 9.69
CA GLN A 100 1.70 14.13 9.90
C GLN A 100 0.41 13.29 9.95
N PRO A 101 -0.50 13.53 10.91
CA PRO A 101 -1.85 13.00 10.79
C PRO A 101 -2.47 13.54 9.50
N MET A 102 -3.12 12.67 8.74
CA MET A 102 -3.81 13.04 7.52
C MET A 102 -4.97 13.99 7.87
N PRO A 103 -5.10 15.15 7.22
CA PRO A 103 -6.21 16.06 7.44
C PRO A 103 -7.57 15.37 7.29
N SER A 104 -8.52 15.69 8.16
CA SER A 104 -9.83 15.02 8.17
C SER A 104 -10.66 15.24 6.90
N ASN A 105 -10.39 16.31 6.15
CA ASN A 105 -11.03 16.57 4.86
C ASN A 105 -10.38 15.80 3.69
N TYR A 106 -9.29 15.05 3.91
CA TYR A 106 -8.61 14.28 2.86
C TYR A 106 -9.19 12.88 2.69
N TYR A 107 -9.98 12.41 3.66
CA TYR A 107 -10.50 11.05 3.63
C TYR A 107 -11.83 10.91 4.38
N THR A 108 -12.62 9.92 3.97
CA THR A 108 -13.79 9.43 4.71
C THR A 108 -13.59 7.96 5.05
N LEU A 109 -13.92 7.60 6.28
CA LEU A 109 -13.97 6.20 6.71
C LEU A 109 -15.38 5.65 6.54
N SER A 110 -15.50 4.37 6.12
CA SER A 110 -16.81 3.70 6.02
C SER A 110 -17.54 3.57 7.36
N SER A 111 -16.81 3.68 8.47
CA SER A 111 -17.33 3.83 9.83
C SER A 111 -16.30 4.62 10.64
N SER A 112 -16.73 5.53 11.51
CA SER A 112 -15.81 6.34 12.31
C SER A 112 -15.34 5.67 13.60
N ASP A 113 -16.09 4.68 14.09
CA ASP A 113 -15.94 4.11 15.42
C ASP A 113 -15.87 2.58 15.45
N LYS A 114 -16.17 1.89 14.34
CA LYS A 114 -16.26 0.43 14.29
C LYS A 114 -15.54 -0.20 13.10
N LEU A 115 -14.97 -1.37 13.35
CA LEU A 115 -14.47 -2.29 12.34
C LEU A 115 -15.05 -3.67 12.60
N THR A 116 -15.81 -4.20 11.64
CA THR A 116 -16.43 -5.52 11.75
C THR A 116 -15.60 -6.57 11.04
N ILE A 117 -15.28 -7.66 11.74
CA ILE A 117 -14.76 -8.91 11.16
C ILE A 117 -15.95 -9.84 10.94
N PRO A 118 -16.37 -10.11 9.70
CA PRO A 118 -17.57 -10.91 9.43
C PRO A 118 -17.44 -12.37 9.89
N ALA A 119 -18.56 -13.00 10.22
CA ALA A 119 -18.64 -14.44 10.41
C ALA A 119 -18.03 -15.19 9.22
N GLY A 120 -17.30 -16.27 9.50
CA GLY A 120 -16.53 -17.05 8.53
C GLY A 120 -15.23 -16.39 8.07
N LYS A 121 -14.90 -15.19 8.55
CA LYS A 121 -13.63 -14.49 8.26
C LYS A 121 -12.83 -14.28 9.55
N PHE A 122 -11.50 -14.17 9.38
CA PHE A 122 -10.56 -13.85 10.47
C PHE A 122 -10.05 -12.41 10.43
N ASN A 123 -10.41 -11.69 9.37
CA ASN A 123 -10.06 -10.31 9.14
C ASN A 123 -11.27 -9.52 8.63
N GLY A 124 -11.31 -8.27 9.04
CA GLY A 124 -12.31 -7.28 8.69
C GLY A 124 -11.60 -6.00 8.30
N SER A 125 -12.28 -5.13 7.56
CA SER A 125 -11.66 -3.91 7.06
C SER A 125 -12.58 -2.71 7.22
N ILE A 126 -11.95 -1.55 7.39
CA ILE A 126 -12.56 -0.25 7.19
C ILE A 126 -12.14 0.25 5.82
N ALA A 127 -13.11 0.69 5.00
CA ALA A 127 -12.79 1.31 3.74
C ALA A 127 -12.46 2.78 3.96
N VAL A 128 -11.41 3.23 3.29
CA VAL A 128 -10.98 4.63 3.25
C VAL A 128 -11.24 5.15 1.84
N GLN A 129 -12.07 6.19 1.74
CA GLN A 129 -12.26 6.94 0.50
C GLN A 129 -11.43 8.22 0.58
N LEU A 130 -10.47 8.40 -0.33
CA LEU A 130 -9.70 9.64 -0.43
C LEU A 130 -10.48 10.69 -1.23
N SER A 131 -10.31 11.94 -0.85
CA SER A 131 -10.90 13.10 -1.53
C SER A 131 -9.92 13.73 -2.52
N GLU A 132 -10.41 14.66 -3.33
CA GLU A 132 -9.60 15.42 -4.28
C GLU A 132 -8.56 16.31 -3.59
N GLU A 133 -8.84 16.80 -2.38
CA GLU A 133 -7.92 17.60 -1.58
C GLU A 133 -6.62 16.84 -1.26
N PHE A 134 -6.70 15.51 -1.08
CA PHE A 134 -5.50 14.67 -0.91
C PHE A 134 -4.62 14.68 -2.17
N PHE A 135 -5.21 14.48 -3.34
CA PHE A 135 -4.46 14.38 -4.61
C PHE A 135 -3.91 15.72 -5.09
N ASN A 136 -4.54 16.82 -4.67
CA ASN A 136 -4.11 18.18 -4.97
C ASN A 136 -2.98 18.68 -4.04
N ASP A 137 -2.66 17.96 -2.96
CA ASP A 137 -1.54 18.30 -2.08
C ASP A 137 -0.20 17.75 -2.62
N PRO A 138 0.79 18.61 -2.91
CA PRO A 138 2.12 18.18 -3.35
C PRO A 138 2.87 17.26 -2.36
N SER A 139 2.45 17.20 -1.09
CA SER A 139 3.04 16.32 -0.08
C SER A 139 2.47 14.90 -0.12
N ALA A 140 1.33 14.68 -0.78
CA ALA A 140 0.65 13.38 -0.88
C ALA A 140 1.36 12.39 -1.82
N ILE A 141 2.34 12.82 -2.60
CA ILE A 141 3.23 11.93 -3.37
C ILE A 141 4.43 11.46 -2.54
N GLN A 142 4.62 12.03 -1.34
CA GLN A 142 5.74 11.74 -0.44
C GLN A 142 5.30 10.95 0.79
N LEU A 143 6.27 10.41 1.53
CA LEU A 143 6.01 9.89 2.88
C LEU A 143 5.81 11.06 3.84
N ASN A 144 4.55 11.41 4.06
CA ASN A 144 4.15 12.54 4.91
C ASN A 144 2.90 12.21 5.74
N TYR A 145 1.77 11.92 5.06
CA TYR A 145 0.47 11.74 5.71
C TYR A 145 0.21 10.30 6.15
N VAL A 146 -0.40 10.17 7.33
CA VAL A 146 -0.75 8.90 7.97
C VAL A 146 -2.19 8.95 8.48
N ILE A 147 -2.92 7.85 8.33
CA ILE A 147 -4.18 7.62 9.05
C ILE A 147 -3.86 6.78 10.30
N PRO A 148 -3.84 7.38 11.51
CA PRO A 148 -3.53 6.67 12.75
C PRO A 148 -4.80 6.08 13.36
N LEU A 149 -4.92 4.75 13.40
CA LEU A 149 -6.06 4.08 14.03
C LEU A 149 -5.62 3.28 15.26
N ARG A 150 -6.49 3.22 16.27
CA ARG A 150 -6.35 2.38 17.46
C ARG A 150 -7.62 1.60 17.74
N ILE A 151 -7.49 0.33 18.10
CA ILE A 151 -8.57 -0.50 18.65
C ILE A 151 -8.68 -0.19 20.14
N VAL A 152 -9.80 0.43 20.53
CA VAL A 152 -10.04 0.84 21.92
C VAL A 152 -10.78 -0.20 22.74
N GLY A 153 -11.45 -1.16 22.09
CA GLY A 153 -12.09 -2.27 22.76
C GLY A 153 -12.95 -3.12 21.83
N SER A 154 -13.62 -4.12 22.40
CA SER A 154 -14.61 -4.94 21.72
C SER A 154 -15.40 -5.71 22.78
N ASN A 155 -16.68 -5.98 22.51
CA ASN A 155 -17.48 -6.92 23.31
C ASN A 155 -17.50 -8.33 22.69
N ASP A 156 -16.85 -8.51 21.53
CA ASP A 156 -16.91 -9.74 20.75
C ASP A 156 -15.61 -10.54 20.76
N VAL A 157 -14.55 -10.03 21.38
CA VAL A 157 -13.31 -10.77 21.66
C VAL A 157 -12.92 -10.61 23.12
N ASP A 158 -12.20 -11.58 23.66
CA ASP A 158 -11.79 -11.58 25.07
C ASP A 158 -10.74 -10.51 25.37
N SER A 159 -9.91 -10.17 24.37
CA SER A 159 -8.84 -9.20 24.54
C SER A 159 -8.46 -8.46 23.26
N ILE A 160 -7.76 -7.34 23.43
CA ILE A 160 -7.02 -6.65 22.37
C ILE A 160 -5.53 -6.83 22.67
N LEU A 161 -4.70 -7.09 21.66
CA LEU A 161 -3.25 -7.26 21.85
C LEU A 161 -2.55 -5.92 22.18
N ARG A 162 -2.72 -5.44 23.42
CA ARG A 162 -2.14 -4.18 23.93
C ARG A 162 -0.69 -4.29 24.41
N GLY A 163 -0.06 -5.44 24.22
CA GLY A 163 1.32 -5.69 24.63
C GLY A 163 1.51 -5.83 26.15
N LYS A 164 2.75 -6.11 26.53
CA LYS A 164 3.21 -6.21 27.92
C LYS A 164 4.34 -5.19 28.14
N PRO A 165 4.13 -4.14 28.96
CA PRO A 165 5.15 -3.13 29.23
C PRO A 165 6.39 -3.71 29.92
N ALA A 166 7.57 -3.23 29.53
CA ALA A 166 8.84 -3.45 30.22
C ALA A 166 9.27 -2.22 31.06
N VAL A 167 8.62 -1.07 30.86
CA VAL A 167 8.90 0.20 31.55
C VAL A 167 7.60 0.88 31.98
N ASN A 168 7.72 1.86 32.88
CA ASN A 168 6.60 2.73 33.25
C ASN A 168 6.28 3.71 32.11
N ASN A 169 5.00 3.97 31.85
CA ASN A 169 4.51 4.85 30.77
C ASN A 169 5.12 4.53 29.40
N PRO A 170 4.93 3.29 28.89
CA PRO A 170 5.55 2.86 27.66
C PRO A 170 4.94 3.57 26.44
N ASP A 171 5.80 4.12 25.58
CA ASP A 171 5.40 4.52 24.23
C ASP A 171 5.12 3.27 23.37
N PRO A 172 3.92 3.07 22.80
CA PRO A 172 3.57 1.89 22.00
C PRO A 172 4.42 1.74 20.74
N ARG A 173 5.13 2.80 20.32
CA ARG A 173 5.93 2.84 19.11
C ARG A 173 7.39 2.45 19.31
N ILE A 174 7.84 2.39 20.56
CA ILE A 174 9.24 2.12 20.90
C ILE A 174 9.34 0.68 21.40
N SER A 175 9.88 -0.21 20.58
CA SER A 175 9.91 -1.65 20.88
C SER A 175 10.60 -1.99 22.20
N SER A 176 11.64 -1.25 22.59
CA SER A 176 12.37 -1.47 23.85
C SER A 176 11.56 -1.15 25.11
N HIS A 177 10.40 -0.50 24.99
CA HIS A 177 9.48 -0.28 26.11
C HIS A 177 8.58 -1.48 26.43
N TRP A 178 8.69 -2.58 25.66
CA TRP A 178 7.74 -3.70 25.73
C TRP A 178 8.45 -5.07 25.73
N ASP A 179 8.05 -5.94 26.65
CA ASP A 179 8.37 -7.37 26.60
C ASP A 179 7.62 -8.06 25.45
N VAL A 180 6.38 -7.61 25.21
CA VAL A 180 5.53 -8.02 24.09
C VAL A 180 4.99 -6.76 23.45
N VAL A 181 5.34 -6.51 22.20
CA VAL A 181 4.94 -5.28 21.50
C VAL A 181 3.42 -5.20 21.30
N PRO A 182 2.82 -4.02 21.47
CA PRO A 182 1.40 -3.80 21.22
C PRO A 182 1.09 -3.89 19.73
N ARG A 183 -0.10 -4.40 19.42
CA ARG A 183 -0.70 -4.46 18.08
C ARG A 183 -2.12 -3.90 18.06
N ASP A 184 -2.45 -3.04 19.02
CA ASP A 184 -3.73 -2.34 19.12
C ASP A 184 -3.80 -1.09 18.22
N PHE A 185 -2.70 -0.69 17.57
CA PHE A 185 -2.65 0.48 16.71
C PHE A 185 -2.05 0.21 15.32
N THR A 186 -2.32 1.11 14.39
CA THR A 186 -1.65 1.23 13.08
C THR A 186 -1.45 2.69 12.71
N LEU A 187 -0.26 3.01 12.20
CA LEU A 187 0.10 4.27 11.55
C LEU A 187 0.17 4.00 10.04
N PHE A 188 -0.98 4.09 9.38
CA PHE A 188 -1.12 3.73 7.97
C PHE A 188 -0.72 4.89 7.06
N ALA A 189 0.52 4.89 6.57
CA ALA A 189 1.03 5.94 5.68
C ALA A 189 0.45 5.80 4.29
N VAL A 190 0.05 6.91 3.67
CA VAL A 190 -0.59 6.92 2.36
C VAL A 190 0.14 7.88 1.44
N LYS A 191 0.47 7.41 0.24
CA LYS A 191 0.91 8.23 -0.88
C LYS A 191 0.31 7.72 -2.19
N PHE A 192 0.50 8.46 -3.28
CA PHE A 192 0.11 7.98 -4.61
C PHE A 192 1.20 8.19 -5.65
N VAL A 193 1.10 7.44 -6.75
CA VAL A 193 1.77 7.70 -8.02
C VAL A 193 0.72 7.82 -9.10
N ASN A 194 0.94 8.74 -10.05
CA ASN A 194 -0.01 9.01 -11.12
C ASN A 194 0.15 8.03 -12.30
N PRO A 195 -0.78 8.02 -13.28
CA PRO A 195 -0.76 7.08 -14.41
C PRO A 195 0.50 7.12 -15.27
N TYR A 196 1.22 8.23 -15.25
CA TYR A 196 2.40 8.45 -16.09
C TYR A 196 3.71 8.08 -15.38
N HIS A 197 3.66 7.76 -14.08
CA HIS A 197 4.82 7.33 -13.31
C HIS A 197 5.39 6.03 -13.87
N GLY A 198 6.71 5.96 -14.07
CA GLY A 198 7.35 4.71 -14.42
C GLY A 198 8.68 4.86 -15.13
N THR A 199 9.19 3.72 -15.59
CA THR A 199 10.41 3.65 -16.38
C THR A 199 10.04 3.30 -17.83
N TYR A 200 10.51 4.13 -18.76
CA TYR A 200 10.18 4.09 -20.17
C TYR A 200 11.43 3.84 -21.00
N LEU A 201 11.28 3.10 -22.09
CA LEU A 201 12.33 2.93 -23.10
C LEU A 201 12.32 4.15 -24.03
N HIS A 202 13.32 5.00 -23.88
CA HIS A 202 13.46 6.26 -24.59
C HIS A 202 14.26 6.06 -25.89
N ARG A 203 13.69 6.51 -27.00
CA ARG A 203 14.30 6.45 -28.33
C ARG A 203 13.79 7.55 -29.23
N GLY A 204 14.58 8.00 -30.19
CA GLY A 204 14.17 9.09 -31.05
C GLY A 204 15.29 9.68 -31.91
N LYS A 205 15.13 10.97 -32.21
CA LYS A 205 16.03 11.77 -33.03
C LYS A 205 16.04 13.20 -32.49
N SER A 206 17.23 13.76 -32.27
CA SER A 206 17.42 15.18 -31.97
C SER A 206 17.97 15.90 -33.22
N ILE A 207 17.60 17.17 -33.37
CA ILE A 207 18.11 18.05 -34.43
C ILE A 207 18.53 19.36 -33.76
N LEU A 208 19.84 19.63 -33.78
CA LEU A 208 20.38 20.90 -33.31
C LEU A 208 20.38 21.90 -34.47
N LYS A 209 19.87 23.10 -34.21
CA LYS A 209 19.86 24.20 -35.19
C LYS A 209 20.55 25.43 -34.63
N ASP A 210 21.10 26.25 -35.52
CA ASP A 210 21.57 27.60 -35.17
C ASP A 210 20.40 28.59 -35.05
N ALA A 211 20.72 29.85 -34.71
CA ALA A 211 19.73 30.92 -34.61
C ALA A 211 19.06 31.29 -35.94
N ALA A 212 19.66 30.92 -37.09
CA ALA A 212 19.12 31.10 -38.43
C ALA A 212 18.33 29.87 -38.92
N ASN A 213 18.07 28.88 -38.05
CA ASN A 213 17.40 27.61 -38.33
C ASN A 213 18.16 26.63 -39.24
N ASN A 214 19.46 26.84 -39.50
CA ASN A 214 20.26 25.86 -40.20
C ASN A 214 20.55 24.66 -39.29
N ILE A 215 20.49 23.45 -39.84
CA ILE A 215 20.78 22.23 -39.09
C ILE A 215 22.30 22.11 -38.88
N LEU A 216 22.72 22.09 -37.62
CA LEU A 216 24.11 21.89 -37.21
C LEU A 216 24.41 20.42 -36.94
N GLU A 217 23.48 19.72 -36.30
CA GLU A 217 23.64 18.32 -35.91
C GLU A 217 22.31 17.57 -36.04
N THR A 218 22.40 16.30 -36.40
CA THR A 218 21.29 15.35 -36.30
C THR A 218 21.80 14.10 -35.59
N ASN A 219 21.21 13.78 -34.44
CA ASN A 219 21.57 12.59 -33.68
C ASN A 219 20.36 11.65 -33.61
N ILE A 220 20.60 10.35 -33.80
CA ILE A 220 19.57 9.33 -33.80
C ILE A 220 19.90 8.36 -32.66
N TYR A 221 19.08 8.36 -31.63
CA TYR A 221 19.23 7.52 -30.45
C TYR A 221 18.16 6.44 -30.47
N ARG A 222 18.42 5.36 -31.22
CA ARG A 222 17.56 4.17 -31.26
C ARG A 222 18.38 2.94 -31.57
N THR A 223 18.09 1.85 -30.87
CA THR A 223 18.75 0.56 -31.09
C THR A 223 17.87 -0.38 -31.94
N ARG A 224 18.46 -1.49 -32.38
CA ARG A 224 17.74 -2.54 -33.15
C ARG A 224 16.67 -3.22 -32.30
N HIS A 225 16.99 -3.57 -31.06
CA HIS A 225 16.05 -4.22 -30.14
C HIS A 225 15.50 -3.20 -29.17
N ILE A 226 14.17 -3.20 -28.98
CA ILE A 226 13.47 -2.21 -28.13
C ILE A 226 14.04 -2.20 -26.71
N VAL A 227 14.37 -3.37 -26.18
CA VAL A 227 14.92 -3.57 -24.82
C VAL A 227 16.30 -2.96 -24.61
N ASP A 228 17.05 -2.68 -25.68
CA ASP A 228 18.41 -2.10 -25.59
C ASP A 228 18.39 -0.56 -25.61
N ASN A 229 17.21 0.08 -25.65
CA ASN A 229 17.13 1.53 -25.63
C ASN A 229 17.39 2.09 -24.22
N GLU A 230 17.73 3.38 -24.17
CA GLU A 230 17.95 4.08 -22.91
C GLU A 230 16.69 4.05 -22.04
N LEU A 231 16.86 3.94 -20.72
CA LEU A 231 15.75 3.99 -19.77
C LEU A 231 15.62 5.40 -19.21
N TRP A 232 14.42 5.98 -19.34
CA TRP A 232 14.05 7.24 -18.71
C TRP A 232 13.04 6.98 -17.60
N SER A 233 13.26 7.57 -16.43
CA SER A 233 12.34 7.43 -15.29
C SER A 233 11.53 8.71 -15.11
N LEU A 234 10.21 8.58 -15.22
CA LEU A 234 9.25 9.66 -14.98
C LEU A 234 8.75 9.52 -13.54
N GLY A 235 9.05 10.53 -12.72
CA GLY A 235 8.60 10.61 -11.33
C GLY A 235 7.39 11.51 -11.19
N THR A 236 6.33 11.02 -10.54
CA THR A 236 5.14 11.83 -10.18
C THR A 236 5.57 13.08 -9.43
N SER A 237 5.14 14.24 -9.91
CA SER A 237 5.29 15.56 -9.27
C SER A 237 3.94 16.21 -8.94
N GLY A 238 2.83 15.62 -9.40
CA GLY A 238 1.46 16.00 -9.08
C GLY A 238 0.45 15.03 -9.67
N LYS A 239 -0.85 15.23 -9.42
CA LYS A 239 -1.93 14.34 -9.85
C LYS A 239 -1.85 13.95 -11.34
N ASN A 240 -1.60 14.93 -12.20
CA ASN A 240 -1.46 14.73 -13.65
C ASN A 240 -0.11 15.24 -14.17
N GLN A 241 0.92 15.27 -13.32
CA GLN A 241 2.22 15.83 -13.66
C GLN A 241 3.36 14.89 -13.28
N VAL A 242 4.35 14.78 -14.16
CA VAL A 242 5.61 14.06 -13.88
C VAL A 242 6.80 14.93 -14.22
N THR A 243 7.92 14.61 -13.59
CA THR A 243 9.23 15.16 -13.91
C THR A 243 10.12 14.07 -14.48
N VAL A 244 10.98 14.46 -15.43
CA VAL A 244 12.01 13.58 -15.97
C VAL A 244 13.31 14.35 -16.12
N LYS A 245 14.40 13.67 -15.81
CA LYS A 245 15.76 14.13 -16.07
C LYS A 245 16.39 13.19 -17.08
N GLY A 246 16.88 13.75 -18.18
CA GLY A 246 17.52 13.00 -19.26
C GLY A 246 18.78 13.69 -19.76
N ASN A 247 19.54 13.00 -20.59
CA ASN A 247 20.70 13.59 -21.24
C ASN A 247 20.29 14.26 -22.55
N ILE A 248 20.96 15.37 -22.87
CA ILE A 248 20.87 15.93 -24.22
C ILE A 248 21.67 15.02 -25.17
N HIS A 249 21.01 14.47 -26.17
CA HIS A 249 21.67 13.72 -27.24
C HIS A 249 22.27 14.68 -28.29
N SER A 250 23.47 15.18 -28.01
CA SER A 250 24.27 15.99 -28.93
C SER A 250 25.76 15.78 -28.68
N SER A 251 26.55 15.84 -29.74
CA SER A 251 28.02 15.88 -29.70
C SER A 251 28.57 17.30 -29.56
N SER A 252 27.74 18.32 -29.85
CA SER A 252 28.11 19.74 -29.86
C SER A 252 27.73 20.47 -28.57
N ILE A 253 26.69 20.00 -27.87
CA ILE A 253 26.23 20.57 -26.60
C ILE A 253 26.12 19.49 -25.53
N THR A 254 26.50 19.85 -24.31
CA THR A 254 26.38 19.01 -23.12
C THR A 254 25.40 19.65 -22.15
N GLY A 255 24.58 18.85 -21.48
CA GLY A 255 23.66 19.33 -20.46
C GLY A 255 22.61 18.29 -20.10
N GLU A 256 21.89 18.57 -19.02
CA GLU A 256 20.73 17.80 -18.61
C GLU A 256 19.46 18.42 -19.16
N LEU A 257 18.57 17.57 -19.65
CA LEU A 257 17.21 17.92 -20.00
C LEU A 257 16.34 17.68 -18.77
N ASN A 258 15.97 18.75 -18.07
CA ASN A 258 15.00 18.70 -16.98
C ASN A 258 13.64 19.12 -17.52
N LEU A 259 12.68 18.21 -17.54
CA LEU A 259 11.35 18.47 -18.07
C LEU A 259 10.27 18.24 -17.01
N VAL A 260 9.24 19.08 -17.07
CA VAL A 260 7.94 18.85 -16.43
C VAL A 260 6.95 18.54 -17.54
N LEU A 261 6.26 17.40 -17.40
CA LEU A 261 5.22 16.95 -18.31
C LEU A 261 3.88 17.05 -17.57
N ASP A 262 2.98 17.86 -18.12
CA ASP A 262 1.68 18.17 -17.54
C ASP A 262 0.58 17.66 -18.48
N PHE A 263 -0.28 16.77 -17.99
CA PHE A 263 -1.25 16.04 -18.80
C PHE A 263 -2.67 16.52 -18.52
N ALA A 264 -3.32 17.06 -19.55
CA ALA A 264 -4.72 17.40 -19.51
C ALA A 264 -5.61 16.14 -19.58
N ASP A 265 -6.88 16.27 -19.19
CA ASP A 265 -7.83 15.15 -19.16
C ASP A 265 -8.12 14.55 -20.55
N ASN A 266 -7.90 15.31 -21.61
CA ASN A 266 -8.00 14.85 -23.01
C ASN A 266 -6.76 14.08 -23.50
N GLY A 267 -5.74 13.90 -22.65
CA GLY A 267 -4.49 13.24 -22.97
C GLY A 267 -3.43 14.13 -23.61
N GLU A 268 -3.70 15.43 -23.81
CA GLU A 268 -2.70 16.37 -24.31
C GLU A 268 -1.61 16.62 -23.24
N CYS A 269 -0.35 16.52 -23.66
CA CYS A 269 0.80 16.76 -22.79
C CYS A 269 1.44 18.11 -23.12
N THR A 270 1.56 18.98 -22.11
CA THR A 270 2.37 20.19 -22.19
C THR A 270 3.75 19.92 -21.58
N VAL A 271 4.80 20.21 -22.33
CA VAL A 271 6.20 20.06 -21.88
C VAL A 271 6.75 21.43 -21.49
N LYS A 272 7.29 21.53 -20.27
CA LYS A 272 7.91 22.74 -19.72
C LYS A 272 9.32 22.43 -19.22
N GLU A 273 10.17 23.45 -19.16
CA GLU A 273 11.47 23.35 -18.48
C GLU A 273 11.25 23.10 -16.98
N GLY A 274 11.94 22.09 -16.44
CA GLY A 274 12.01 21.80 -15.02
C GLY A 274 13.04 22.67 -14.31
N LYS A 275 12.71 23.06 -13.07
CA LYS A 275 13.65 23.77 -12.18
C LYS A 275 14.59 22.81 -11.47
#